data_AF-A0A917QAM1-F1
#
_entry.id   AF-A0A917QAM1-F1
#
_cell.length_a   1.000
_cell.length_b   1.000
_cell.length_c   1.000
_cell.angle_alpha   90.00
_cell.angle_beta   90.00
_cell.angle_gamma   90.00
#
_symmetry.space_group_name_H-M   'P 1'
#
loop_
_entity.id
_entity.type
_entity.pdbx_description
1 polymer ?
#
loop_
_entity_poly.entity_id
_entity_poly.type
_entity_poly.pdbx_seq_one_letter_code
_entity_poly.pdbx_strand_id
1 'polypeptide(L)' 'MMLFDKARQNELAIRRMGVKAVAEARKAGVAAYYVEPAFGDGIVKEMPDGTRHLIEAANGTDVVIRSIAPRS' A
#
# COMPACT_ATOMS: atom_id res chain seq x y z
N MET A 1 7.16 -3.56 28.14
CA MET A 1 6.14 -3.08 27.18
C MET A 1 6.06 -4.08 26.05
N MET A 2 4.85 -4.50 25.67
CA MET A 2 4.68 -5.49 24.60
C MET A 2 4.83 -4.83 23.22
N LEU A 3 5.15 -5.63 22.19
CA LEU A 3 5.38 -5.13 20.83
C LEU A 3 4.19 -4.31 20.29
N PHE A 4 2.96 -4.76 20.56
CA PHE A 4 1.74 -4.07 20.12
C PHE A 4 1.53 -2.72 20.80
N ASP A 5 1.96 -2.56 22.06
CA ASP A 5 1.86 -1.29 22.77
C ASP A 5 2.83 -0.26 22.16
N LYS A 6 4.05 -0.68 21.83
CA LYS A 6 5.01 0.18 21.13
C LYS A 6 4.51 0.55 19.73
N ALA A 7 3.91 -0.40 19.02
CA ALA A 7 3.33 -0.15 17.70
C ALA A 7 2.19 0.88 17.79
N ARG A 8 1.32 0.76 18.81
CA ARG A 8 0.24 1.73 19.06
C ARG A 8 0.79 3.13 19.37
N GLN A 9 1.82 3.23 20.20
CA GLN A 9 2.48 4.52 20.48
C GLN A 9 3.12 5.14 19.23
N ASN A 10 3.60 4.30 18.31
CA ASN A 10 4.29 4.71 17.10
C ASN A 10 3.37 4.77 15.86
N GLU A 11 2.05 4.62 16.01
CA GLU A 11 1.11 4.49 14.89
C GLU A 11 1.30 5.62 13.86
N LEU A 12 1.42 6.86 14.33
CA LEU A 12 1.62 8.02 13.47
C LEU A 12 2.95 7.95 12.69
N ALA A 13 4.02 7.49 13.33
CA ALA A 13 5.33 7.33 12.69
C ALA A 13 5.28 6.24 11.61
N ILE A 14 4.60 5.12 11.89
CA ILE A 14 4.39 4.03 10.93
C ILE A 14 3.59 4.52 9.73
N ARG A 15 2.49 5.26 9.96
CA ARG A 15 1.69 5.86 8.87
C ARG A 15 2.53 6.80 8.00
N ARG A 16 3.30 7.70 8.63
CA ARG A 16 4.20 8.63 7.90
C ARG A 16 5.26 7.90 7.09
N MET A 17 5.81 6.81 7.63
CA MET A 17 6.78 5.98 6.93
C MET A 17 6.16 5.33 5.69
N GLY A 18 4.93 4.82 5.79
CA GLY A 18 4.20 4.27 4.64
C GLY A 18 4.00 5.30 3.53
N VAL A 19 3.58 6.52 3.87
CA VAL A 19 3.43 7.62 2.88
C VAL A 19 4.75 7.94 2.19
N LYS A 20 5.86 8.01 2.95
CA LYS A 20 7.19 8.24 2.37
C LYS A 20 7.62 7.09 1.47
N ALA A 21 7.37 5.85 1.87
CA ALA A 21 7.72 4.67 1.06
C ALA A 21 7.01 4.67 -0.30
N VAL A 22 5.71 5.03 -0.34
CA VAL A 22 4.97 5.18 -1.60
C VAL A 22 5.54 6.31 -2.46
N ALA A 23 5.87 7.46 -1.84
CA ALA A 23 6.48 8.58 -2.56
C ALA A 23 7.85 8.23 -3.15
N GLU A 24 8.70 7.49 -2.41
CA GLU A 24 10.00 7.03 -2.92
C GLU A 24 9.85 5.97 -4.02
N ALA A 25 8.90 5.03 -3.90
CA ALA A 25 8.59 4.08 -4.97
C ALA A 25 8.17 4.80 -6.27
N ARG A 26 7.33 5.84 -6.15
CA ARG A 26 6.94 6.69 -7.27
C ARG A 26 8.14 7.37 -7.93
N LYS A 27 9.03 7.99 -7.14
CA LYS A 27 10.26 8.62 -7.66
C LYS A 27 11.18 7.62 -8.36
N ALA A 28 11.25 6.39 -7.86
CA ALA A 28 12.03 5.31 -8.44
C ALA A 28 11.37 4.67 -9.68
N GLY A 29 10.14 5.06 -10.03
CA GLY A 29 9.42 4.51 -11.17
C GLY A 29 8.96 3.05 -10.97
N VAL A 30 8.80 2.61 -9.72
CA VAL A 30 8.35 1.25 -9.38
C VAL A 30 6.99 1.25 -8.69
N ALA A 31 6.29 0.11 -8.76
CA ALA A 31 5.01 -0.04 -8.09
C ALA A 31 5.19 -0.15 -6.57
N ALA A 32 4.26 0.46 -5.82
CA ALA A 32 4.13 0.28 -4.38
C ALA A 32 3.01 -0.74 -4.09
N TYR A 33 3.26 -1.64 -3.13
CA TYR A 33 2.32 -2.67 -2.71
C TYR A 33 1.97 -2.47 -1.24
N TYR A 34 0.69 -2.36 -0.91
CA TYR A 34 0.23 -2.14 0.46
C TYR A 34 -1.20 -2.63 0.67
N VAL A 35 -1.66 -2.72 1.91
CA VAL A 35 -3.05 -3.06 2.25
C VAL A 35 -3.78 -1.79 2.67
N GLU A 36 -5.01 -1.61 2.18
CA GLU A 36 -5.87 -0.49 2.56
C GLU A 36 -7.27 -1.01 2.89
N PRO A 37 -7.66 -1.06 4.18
CA PRO A 37 -8.91 -1.67 4.62
C PRO A 37 -10.17 -1.14 3.92
N ALA A 38 -10.14 0.10 3.44
CA ALA A 38 -11.23 0.70 2.67
C ALA A 38 -11.56 -0.05 1.37
N PHE A 39 -10.64 -0.88 0.87
CA PHE A 39 -10.78 -1.63 -0.37
C PHE A 39 -10.92 -3.15 -0.18
N GLY A 40 -11.06 -3.62 1.08
CA GLY A 40 -11.19 -5.04 1.43
C GLY A 40 -9.85 -5.72 1.71
N ASP A 41 -9.85 -7.06 1.70
CA ASP A 41 -8.72 -7.90 2.16
C ASP A 41 -7.61 -8.11 1.10
N GLY A 42 -7.63 -7.33 0.01
CA GLY A 42 -6.65 -7.45 -1.07
C GLY A 42 -5.42 -6.55 -0.93
N ILE A 43 -4.45 -6.75 -1.82
CA ILE A 43 -3.26 -5.89 -1.92
C ILE A 43 -3.57 -4.78 -2.93
N VAL A 44 -3.30 -3.54 -2.56
CA VAL A 44 -3.28 -2.42 -3.48
C VAL A 44 -1.90 -2.34 -4.14
N LYS A 45 -1.90 -2.36 -5.46
CA LYS A 45 -0.77 -2.02 -6.33
C LYS A 45 -0.97 -0.59 -6.83
N GLU A 46 -0.14 0.33 -6.36
CA GLU A 46 -0.09 1.71 -6.84
C GLU A 46 1.10 1.89 -7.79
N MET A 47 0.79 2.28 -9.02
CA MET A 47 1.75 2.54 -10.08
C MET A 47 2.34 3.95 -9.95
N PRO A 48 3.53 4.23 -10.55
CA PRO A 48 4.17 5.54 -10.47
C PRO A 48 3.35 6.70 -11.02
N ASP A 49 2.46 6.43 -11.97
CA ASP A 49 1.51 7.41 -12.52
C ASP A 49 0.33 7.73 -11.57
N GLY A 50 0.28 7.08 -10.41
CA GLY A 50 -0.80 7.21 -9.43
C GLY A 50 -2.00 6.30 -9.71
N THR A 51 -1.97 5.49 -10.77
CA THR A 51 -3.00 4.48 -11.05
C THR A 51 -2.94 3.40 -9.98
N ARG A 52 -4.11 2.95 -9.52
CA ARG A 52 -4.22 1.99 -8.42
C ARG A 52 -5.11 0.81 -8.78
N HIS A 53 -4.67 -0.37 -8.41
CA HIS A 53 -5.39 -1.62 -8.62
C HIS A 53 -5.45 -2.43 -7.33
N LEU A 54 -6.62 -2.98 -7.00
CA LEU A 54 -6.72 -4.07 -6.06
C LEU A 54 -6.34 -5.34 -6.80
N ILE A 55 -5.34 -6.06 -6.27
CA ILE A 55 -4.81 -7.27 -6.87
C ILE A 55 -4.93 -8.46 -5.91
N GLU A 56 -4.93 -9.64 -6.49
CA GLU A 56 -4.69 -10.91 -5.82
C GLU A 56 -3.40 -11.52 -6.36
N ALA A 57 -2.56 -12.03 -5.48
CA ALA A 57 -1.36 -12.77 -5.88
C ALA A 57 -1.73 -14.23 -6.12
N ALA A 58 -1.83 -14.64 -7.39
CA ALA A 58 -2.11 -16.01 -7.79
C ALA A 58 -0.92 -16.58 -8.57
N ASN A 59 -0.31 -17.66 -8.07
CA ASN A 59 0.83 -18.34 -8.72
C ASN A 59 2.00 -17.38 -9.06
N GLY A 60 2.30 -16.43 -8.17
CA GLY A 60 3.37 -15.44 -8.38
C GLY A 60 3.05 -14.36 -9.41
N THR A 61 1.80 -14.29 -9.87
CA THR A 61 1.32 -13.26 -10.79
C THR A 61 0.28 -12.36 -10.11
N ASP A 62 0.41 -11.06 -10.33
CA ASP A 62 -0.59 -10.08 -9.90
C ASP A 62 -1.82 -10.17 -10.82
N VAL A 63 -2.96 -10.60 -10.28
CA VAL A 63 -4.25 -10.57 -10.98
C VAL A 63 -5.03 -9.35 -10.51
N VAL A 64 -5.38 -8.45 -11.44
CA VAL A 64 -6.18 -7.26 -11.13
C VAL A 64 -7.63 -7.67 -10.89
N ILE A 65 -8.11 -7.46 -9.65
CA ILE A 65 -9.51 -7.66 -9.29
C ILE A 65 -10.34 -6.45 -9.72
N ARG A 66 -9.84 -5.23 -9.43
CA ARG A 66 -10.50 -3.96 -9.81
C ARG A 66 -9.54 -2.78 -9.79
N SER A 67 -9.80 -1.79 -10.62
CA SER A 67 -9.16 -0.47 -10.52
C SER A 67 -9.85 0.38 -9.45
N ILE A 68 -9.08 1.19 -8.75
CA ILE A 68 -9.57 2.11 -7.71
C ILE A 68 -9.12 3.54 -8.03
N ALA A 69 -9.87 4.53 -7.54
CA ALA A 69 -9.59 5.94 -7.80
C ALA A 69 -8.18 6.33 -7.33
N PRO A 70 -7.52 7.37 -7.89
CA PRO A 70 -6.26 7.89 -7.36
C PRO A 70 -6.38 8.39 -5.91
N ARG A 71 -5.25 8.55 -5.21
CA ARG A 71 -5.23 9.26 -3.92
C ARG A 71 -5.52 10.74 -4.16
N SER A 72 -6.47 11.29 -3.41
CA SER A 72 -6.71 12.73 -3.28
C SER A 72 -5.68 13.42 -2.39
#